data_AF-A0A2N5FKR0-F1
#
_entry.id   AF-A0A2N5FKR0-F1
#
_cell.length_a   1.000
_cell.length_b   1.000
_cell.length_c   1.000
_cell.angle_alpha   90.00
_cell.angle_beta   90.00
_cell.angle_gamma   90.00
#
_symmetry.space_group_name_H-M   'P 1'
#
loop_
_entity.id
_entity.type
_entity.pdbx_description
1 polymer ?
#
loop_
_entity_poly.entity_id
_entity_poly.type
_entity_poly.pdbx_seq_one_letter_code
_entity_poly.pdbx_strand_id
1 'polypeptide(L)'
;MQSVKEGLQGWLQDLKTEKQNAEERLRQAKLNFELTQVKFNIATSAKERLPHKQEVQDEFYEQHVKQLEQSYESFISSYEETRKKVYREIQYLETLIRRVEESLPEFE
;
A
#
# COMPACT_ATOMS: atom_id res chain seq x y z
N MET A 1 8.46 -40.49 1.96
CA MET A 1 7.17 -39.83 1.62
C MET A 1 6.70 -38.89 2.73
N GLN A 2 6.59 -39.35 3.98
CA GLN A 2 6.13 -38.51 5.10
C GLN A 2 6.97 -37.22 5.34
N SER A 3 8.29 -37.28 5.25
CA SER A 3 9.18 -36.12 5.41
C SER A 3 9.04 -35.06 4.29
N VAL A 4 8.69 -35.48 3.07
CA VAL A 4 8.47 -34.56 1.93
C VAL A 4 7.15 -33.84 2.11
N LYS A 5 6.12 -34.56 2.55
CA LYS A 5 4.80 -34.00 2.88
C LYS A 5 4.89 -32.95 3.99
N GLU A 6 5.56 -33.27 5.09
CA GLU A 6 5.78 -32.33 6.20
C GLU A 6 6.55 -31.08 5.75
N GLY A 7 7.56 -31.24 4.89
CA GLY A 7 8.28 -30.12 4.28
C GLY A 7 7.39 -29.22 3.41
N LEU A 8 6.53 -29.81 2.57
CA LEU A 8 5.58 -29.06 1.75
C LEU A 8 4.52 -28.35 2.58
N GLN A 9 4.05 -28.96 3.67
CA GLN A 9 3.09 -28.33 4.59
C GLN A 9 3.71 -27.14 5.33
N GLY A 10 4.96 -27.27 5.79
CA GLY A 10 5.71 -26.15 6.38
C GLY A 10 5.87 -25.00 5.39
N TRP A 11 6.31 -25.31 4.17
CA TRP A 11 6.48 -24.29 3.12
C TRP A 11 5.15 -23.62 2.74
N LEU A 12 4.05 -24.37 2.67
CA LEU A 12 2.72 -23.81 2.41
C LEU A 12 2.32 -22.78 3.48
N GLN A 13 2.64 -23.05 4.75
CA GLN A 13 2.36 -22.14 5.85
C GLN A 13 3.20 -20.86 5.75
N ASP A 14 4.47 -20.99 5.37
CA ASP A 14 5.36 -19.85 5.13
C ASP A 14 4.83 -18.97 3.98
N LEU A 15 4.43 -19.58 2.86
CA LEU A 15 3.85 -18.87 1.72
C LEU A 15 2.56 -18.12 2.08
N LYS A 16 1.68 -18.75 2.87
CA LYS A 16 0.45 -18.11 3.36
C LYS A 16 0.75 -16.92 4.27
N THR A 17 1.77 -17.04 5.12
CA THR A 17 2.22 -15.97 6.01
C THR A 17 2.79 -14.80 5.22
N GLU A 18 3.66 -15.06 4.24
CA GLU A 18 4.20 -14.03 3.35
C GLU A 18 3.10 -13.32 2.54
N LYS A 19 2.07 -14.06 2.10
CA LYS A 19 0.91 -13.46 1.43
C LYS A 19 0.19 -12.47 2.35
N GLN A 20 -0.12 -12.86 3.59
CA GLN A 20 -0.76 -11.98 4.57
C GLN A 20 0.09 -10.74 4.87
N ASN A 21 1.42 -10.90 4.98
CA ASN A 21 2.34 -9.78 5.16
C ASN A 21 2.31 -8.82 3.97
N ALA A 22 2.27 -9.33 2.73
CA ALA A 22 2.16 -8.50 1.53
C ALA A 22 0.82 -7.74 1.47
N GLU A 23 -0.30 -8.40 1.81
CA GLU A 23 -1.62 -7.78 1.90
C GLU A 23 -1.66 -6.66 2.95
N GLU A 24 -1.02 -6.85 4.11
CA GLU A 24 -0.92 -5.84 5.15
C GLU A 24 -0.08 -4.64 4.70
N ARG A 25 1.05 -4.87 4.02
CA ARG A 25 1.85 -3.78 3.43
C ARG A 25 1.02 -2.95 2.44
N LEU A 26 0.22 -3.60 1.61
CA LEU A 26 -0.68 -2.93 0.66
C LEU A 26 -1.74 -2.09 1.38
N ARG A 27 -2.34 -2.63 2.45
CA ARG A 27 -3.33 -1.93 3.28
C ARG A 27 -2.73 -0.69 3.94
N GLN A 28 -1.54 -0.80 4.51
CA GLN A 28 -0.84 0.33 5.15
C GLN A 28 -0.48 1.43 4.13
N ALA A 29 0.00 1.05 2.94
CA ALA A 29 0.28 2.00 1.87
C ALA A 29 -0.98 2.79 1.47
N LYS A 30 -2.13 2.11 1.38
CA LYS A 30 -3.43 2.74 1.08
C LYS A 30 -3.87 3.69 2.19
N LEU A 31 -3.78 3.28 3.45
CA LEU A 31 -4.13 4.13 4.60
C LEU A 31 -3.29 5.42 4.62
N ASN A 32 -1.98 5.30 4.40
CA ASN A 32 -1.08 6.46 4.36
C ASN A 32 -1.40 7.41 3.18
N PHE A 33 -1.80 6.85 2.03
CA PHE A 33 -2.23 7.63 0.88
C PHE A 33 -3.51 8.43 1.20
N GLU A 34 -4.53 7.78 1.74
CA GLU A 34 -5.80 8.41 2.11
C GLU A 34 -5.60 9.51 3.16
N LEU A 35 -4.75 9.27 4.17
CA LEU A 35 -4.43 10.26 5.19
C LEU A 35 -3.75 11.51 4.60
N THR A 36 -2.79 11.32 3.70
CA THR A 36 -2.10 12.42 3.03
C THR A 36 -3.07 13.23 2.16
N GLN A 37 -3.95 12.56 1.43
CA GLN A 37 -5.00 13.19 0.64
C GLN A 37 -5.94 14.05 1.50
N VAL A 38 -6.40 13.53 2.65
CA VAL A 38 -7.26 14.27 3.57
C VAL A 38 -6.56 15.52 4.10
N LYS A 39 -5.29 15.43 4.50
CA LYS A 39 -4.51 16.59 4.97
C LYS A 39 -4.40 17.66 3.89
N PHE A 40 -4.10 17.27 2.67
CA PHE A 40 -4.01 18.18 1.52
C PHE A 40 -5.36 18.87 1.24
N ASN A 41 -6.46 18.11 1.24
CA ASN A 41 -7.81 18.66 1.02
C ASN A 41 -8.22 19.66 2.11
N ILE A 42 -7.92 19.38 3.38
CA ILE A 42 -8.20 20.29 4.49
C ILE A 42 -7.41 21.59 4.34
N ALA A 43 -6.11 21.50 4.06
CA ALA A 43 -5.25 22.68 3.89
C ALA A 43 -5.69 23.55 2.70
N THR A 44 -6.01 22.92 1.58
CA THR A 44 -6.53 23.61 0.39
C THR A 44 -7.88 24.28 0.66
N SER A 45 -8.81 23.56 1.30
CA SER A 45 -10.11 24.12 1.70
C SER A 45 -9.98 25.27 2.70
N ALA A 46 -9.00 25.22 3.61
CA ALA A 46 -8.74 26.30 4.56
C ALA A 46 -8.26 27.56 3.83
N LYS A 47 -7.34 27.43 2.86
CA LYS A 47 -6.88 28.54 2.01
C LYS A 47 -8.05 29.25 1.32
N GLU A 48 -8.97 28.49 0.74
CA GLU A 48 -10.12 29.04 0.00
C GLU A 48 -11.12 29.81 0.88
N ARG A 49 -11.14 29.54 2.18
CA ARG A 49 -12.03 30.20 3.15
C ARG A 49 -11.41 31.45 3.77
N LEU A 50 -10.12 31.70 3.57
CA LEU A 50 -9.46 32.92 4.05
C LEU A 50 -9.99 34.15 3.30
N PRO A 51 -9.91 35.35 3.91
CA PRO A 51 -10.36 36.59 3.28
C PRO A 51 -9.87 36.72 1.84
N HIS A 52 -10.69 37.27 0.94
CA HIS A 52 -10.38 37.41 -0.50
C HIS A 52 -9.19 38.34 -0.84
N LYS A 53 -8.36 38.69 0.13
CA LYS A 53 -7.08 39.35 -0.13
C LYS A 53 -6.09 38.29 -0.61
N GLN A 54 -5.69 38.40 -1.87
CA GLN A 54 -4.77 37.46 -2.52
C GLN A 54 -3.49 37.22 -1.69
N GLU A 55 -2.89 38.29 -1.13
CA GLU A 55 -1.69 38.19 -0.28
C GLU A 55 -1.86 37.25 0.94
N VAL A 56 -3.02 37.27 1.59
CA VAL A 56 -3.29 36.43 2.77
C VAL A 56 -3.42 34.96 2.37
N GLN A 57 -4.02 34.70 1.21
CA GLN A 57 -4.15 33.35 0.67
C GLN A 57 -2.80 32.80 0.18
N ASP A 58 -1.98 33.64 -0.45
CA ASP A 58 -0.64 33.28 -0.94
C ASP A 58 0.31 32.98 0.22
N GLU A 59 0.31 33.81 1.28
CA GLU A 59 1.12 33.58 2.47
C GLU A 59 0.73 32.27 3.16
N PHE A 60 -0.57 32.00 3.32
CA PHE A 60 -1.06 30.75 3.88
C PHE A 60 -0.68 29.54 3.03
N TYR A 61 -0.80 29.67 1.70
CA TYR A 61 -0.41 28.62 0.77
C TYR A 61 1.06 28.25 0.93
N GLU A 62 1.95 29.23 0.93
CA GLU A 62 3.40 29.01 1.08
C GLU A 62 3.76 28.39 2.44
N GLN A 63 3.09 28.82 3.53
CA GLN A 63 3.37 28.33 4.88
C GLN A 63 2.81 26.93 5.15
N HIS A 64 1.67 26.57 4.56
CA HIS A 64 0.90 25.40 5.02
C HIS A 64 0.46 24.42 3.91
N VAL A 65 0.22 24.90 2.69
CA VAL A 65 -0.33 24.05 1.60
C VAL A 65 0.77 23.48 0.72
N LYS A 66 1.77 24.30 0.36
CA LYS A 66 2.81 23.95 -0.62
C LYS A 66 3.60 22.68 -0.27
N GLN A 67 3.97 22.50 1.00
CA GLN A 67 4.67 21.29 1.43
C GLN A 67 3.77 20.05 1.38
N LEU A 68 2.48 20.21 1.70
CA LEU A 68 1.51 19.12 1.61
C LEU A 68 1.22 18.73 0.17
N GLU A 69 1.19 19.70 -0.75
CA GLU A 69 1.04 19.46 -2.18
C GLU A 69 2.22 18.65 -2.74
N GLN A 70 3.45 19.09 -2.49
CA GLN A 70 4.67 18.36 -2.90
C GLN A 70 4.72 16.95 -2.29
N SER A 71 4.33 16.84 -1.01
CA SER A 71 4.23 15.55 -0.34
C SER A 71 3.18 14.66 -1.00
N TYR A 72 1.99 15.20 -1.30
CA TYR A 72 0.89 14.46 -1.92
C TYR A 72 1.22 13.99 -3.34
N GLU A 73 1.82 14.84 -4.17
CA GLU A 73 2.26 14.49 -5.53
C GLU A 73 3.30 13.36 -5.51
N SER A 74 4.29 13.47 -4.62
CA SER A 74 5.30 12.41 -4.42
C SER A 74 4.65 11.12 -3.93
N PHE A 75 3.67 11.24 -3.03
CA PHE A 75 2.98 10.09 -2.44
C PHE A 75 2.07 9.37 -3.43
N ILE A 76 1.40 10.07 -4.35
CA ILE A 76 0.61 9.45 -5.43
C ILE A 76 1.49 8.51 -6.25
N SER A 77 2.63 9.02 -6.71
CA SER A 77 3.55 8.25 -7.56
C SER A 77 4.12 7.05 -6.82
N SER A 78 4.58 7.26 -5.57
CA SER A 78 5.11 6.20 -4.71
C SER A 78 4.07 5.14 -4.34
N TYR A 79 2.84 5.56 -4.06
CA TYR A 79 1.72 4.66 -3.74
C TYR A 79 1.38 3.78 -4.94
N GLU A 80 1.26 4.35 -6.13
CA GLU A 80 0.95 3.60 -7.35
C GLU A 80 2.03 2.57 -7.69
N GLU A 81 3.30 2.92 -7.53
CA GLU A 81 4.41 1.99 -7.72
C GLU A 81 4.38 0.86 -6.68
N THR A 82 4.23 1.21 -5.40
CA THR A 82 4.13 0.25 -4.29
C THR A 82 2.96 -0.70 -4.51
N ARG A 83 1.79 -0.15 -4.86
CA ARG A 83 0.57 -0.92 -5.15
C ARG A 83 0.82 -1.94 -6.24
N LYS A 84 1.38 -1.52 -7.39
CA LYS A 84 1.67 -2.43 -8.51
C LYS A 84 2.66 -3.52 -8.12
N LYS A 85 3.73 -3.18 -7.40
CA LYS A 85 4.75 -4.13 -6.97
C LYS A 85 4.18 -5.18 -6.02
N VAL A 86 3.45 -4.74 -5.00
CA VAL A 86 2.86 -5.62 -3.99
C VAL A 86 1.75 -6.49 -4.58
N TYR A 87 0.91 -5.99 -5.50
CA TYR A 87 -0.06 -6.83 -6.20
C TYR A 87 0.59 -7.97 -6.98
N ARG A 88 1.70 -7.70 -7.69
CA ARG A 88 2.45 -8.73 -8.40
C ARG A 88 3.03 -9.77 -7.46
N GLU A 89 3.53 -9.33 -6.31
CA GLU A 89 4.03 -10.22 -5.26
C GLU A 89 2.92 -11.14 -4.71
N ILE A 90 1.74 -10.57 -4.39
CA ILE A 90 0.57 -11.34 -3.94
C ILE A 90 0.17 -12.37 -5.01
N GLN A 91 0.07 -11.99 -6.28
CA GLN A 91 -0.28 -12.92 -7.37
C GLN A 91 0.74 -14.06 -7.53
N TYR A 92 2.03 -13.75 -7.35
CA TYR A 92 3.08 -14.76 -7.36
C TYR A 92 2.92 -15.75 -6.19
N LEU A 93 2.71 -15.23 -4.97
CA LEU A 93 2.48 -16.05 -3.78
C LEU A 93 1.23 -16.91 -3.92
N GLU A 94 0.13 -16.37 -4.45
CA GLU A 94 -1.09 -17.13 -4.75
C GLU A 94 -0.84 -18.27 -5.74
N THR A 95 -0.03 -18.01 -6.78
CA THR A 95 0.34 -19.02 -7.76
C THR A 95 1.16 -20.14 -7.12
N LEU A 96 2.11 -19.80 -6.25
CA LEU A 96 2.93 -20.78 -5.53
C LEU A 96 2.09 -21.59 -4.55
N ILE A 97 1.27 -20.93 -3.72
CA ILE A 97 0.36 -21.57 -2.76
C ILE A 97 -0.48 -22.63 -3.47
N ARG A 98 -1.12 -22.25 -4.59
CA ARG A 98 -1.95 -23.17 -5.37
C ARG A 98 -1.16 -24.38 -5.86
N ARG A 99 0.04 -24.18 -6.42
CA ARG A 99 0.87 -25.30 -6.91
C ARG A 99 1.28 -26.25 -5.79
N VAL A 100 1.60 -25.72 -4.61
CA VAL A 100 1.92 -26.55 -3.45
C VAL A 100 0.70 -27.33 -2.99
N GLU A 101 -0.47 -26.67 -2.89
CA GLU A 101 -1.74 -27.30 -2.54
C GLU A 101 -2.14 -28.41 -3.54
N GLU A 102 -1.92 -28.20 -4.83
CA GLU A 102 -2.16 -29.20 -5.89
C GLU A 102 -1.21 -30.40 -5.80
N SER A 103 0.02 -30.21 -5.32
CA SER A 103 1.04 -31.27 -5.19
C SER A 103 0.90 -32.12 -3.92
N LEU A 104 0.27 -31.59 -2.87
CA LEU A 104 0.14 -32.30 -1.58
C LEU A 104 -0.56 -33.67 -1.66
N PRO A 105 -1.64 -33.86 -2.45
CA PRO A 105 -2.29 -35.16 -2.64
C PRO A 105 -1.38 -36.24 -3.24
N GLU A 106 -0.32 -35.88 -3.95
CA GLU A 106 0.63 -36.84 -4.55
C GLU A 106 1.50 -37.56 -3.49
N PHE A 107 1.44 -37.09 -2.24
CA PHE A 107 2.21 -37.62 -1.11
C PHE A 107 1.31 -38.17 0.02
N GLU A 108 0.02 -38.44 -0.28
CA GLU A 108 -0.92 -39.13 0.61
C GLU A 108 -0.78 -40.66 0.61
#